data_AF-A0A0K0XUT7-F1
#
_entry.id   AF-A0A0K0XUT7-F1
#
_cell.length_a   1.000
_cell.length_b   1.000
_cell.length_c   1.000
_cell.angle_alpha   90.00
_cell.angle_beta   90.00
_cell.angle_gamma   90.00
#
_symmetry.space_group_name_H-M   'P 1'
#
loop_
_entity.id
_entity.type
_entity.pdbx_description
1 polymer ?
#
loop_
_entity_poly.entity_id
_entity_poly.type
_entity_poly.pdbx_seq_one_letter_code
_entity_poly.pdbx_strand_id
1 'polypeptide(L)' 'MKAWLRILMVLLLSGLMTVSAWAITLREAAERVARQYEGRVVSAQTVERDGRRVHVIRVLTRDGVVRTVRVPADGD' A
#
# COMPACT_ATOMS: atom_id res chain seq x y z
N MET A 1 48.78 -4.90 1.61
CA MET A 1 48.05 -5.85 0.75
C MET A 1 46.80 -6.48 1.39
N LYS A 2 46.69 -6.63 2.72
CA LYS A 2 45.51 -7.25 3.39
C LYS A 2 44.38 -6.29 3.81
N ALA A 3 44.63 -4.98 3.88
CA ALA A 3 43.63 -3.99 4.31
C ALA A 3 42.58 -3.68 3.22
N TRP A 4 42.96 -3.75 1.95
CA TRP A 4 42.06 -3.47 0.82
C TRP A 4 41.03 -4.58 0.59
N LEU A 5 41.40 -5.82 0.93
CA LEU A 5 40.49 -6.97 0.89
C LEU A 5 39.37 -6.86 1.95
N ARG A 6 39.64 -6.21 3.09
CA ARG A 6 38.64 -5.97 4.15
C ARG A 6 37.64 -4.88 3.77
N ILE A 7 38.09 -3.85 3.05
CA ILE A 7 37.20 -2.76 2.56
C ILE A 7 36.27 -3.29 1.46
N LEU A 8 36.76 -4.15 0.57
CA LEU A 8 35.95 -4.79 -0.47
C LEU A 8 34.87 -5.72 0.13
N MET A 9 35.18 -6.39 1.24
CA MET A 9 34.29 -7.33 1.92
C MET A 9 33.19 -6.63 2.73
N VAL A 10 33.42 -5.40 3.22
CA VAL A 10 32.39 -4.59 3.91
C VAL A 10 31.40 -3.99 2.91
N LEU A 11 31.85 -3.62 1.70
CA LEU A 11 30.98 -3.09 0.63
C LEU A 11 30.04 -4.15 0.03
N LEU A 12 30.42 -5.43 0.05
CA LEU A 12 29.56 -6.52 -0.40
C LEU A 12 28.41 -6.84 0.57
N LEU A 13 28.47 -6.33 1.80
CA LEU A 13 27.49 -6.65 2.86
C LEU A 13 26.32 -5.65 2.95
N SER A 14 26.33 -4.58 2.15
CA SER A 14 25.35 -3.48 2.22
C SER A 14 24.05 -3.70 1.42
N GLY A 15 23.91 -4.84 0.74
CA GLY A 15 22.87 -5.06 -0.29
C GLY A 15 21.54 -5.66 0.16
N LEU A 16 21.31 -5.93 1.46
CA LEU A 16 20.01 -6.39 1.96
C LEU A 16 19.09 -5.18 2.21
N MET A 17 18.72 -4.48 1.14
CA MET A 17 17.57 -3.57 1.17
C MET A 17 16.31 -4.44 1.17
N THR A 18 15.88 -4.87 2.34
CA THR A 18 14.56 -5.45 2.52
C THR A 18 13.54 -4.36 2.20
N VAL A 19 12.98 -4.38 1.00
CA VAL A 19 11.78 -3.61 0.68
C VAL A 19 10.68 -4.20 1.54
N SER A 20 10.40 -3.59 2.70
CA SER A 20 9.18 -3.91 3.41
C SER A 20 8.04 -3.45 2.51
N ALA A 21 7.14 -4.35 2.15
CA ALA A 21 5.86 -3.98 1.57
C ALA A 21 5.04 -3.37 2.72
N TRP A 22 4.86 -2.05 2.73
CA TRP A 22 4.08 -1.39 3.78
C TRP A 22 2.60 -1.68 3.51
N ALA A 23 1.97 -2.44 4.42
CA ALA A 23 0.53 -2.66 4.37
C ALA A 23 -0.20 -1.32 4.57
N ILE A 24 -1.11 -0.98 3.65
CA ILE A 24 -1.94 0.22 3.78
C ILE A 24 -3.07 -0.05 4.77
N THR A 25 -3.43 0.96 5.57
CA THR A 25 -4.57 0.84 6.49
C THR A 25 -5.89 1.16 5.77
N LEU A 26 -7.00 0.63 6.30
CA LEU A 26 -8.34 0.92 5.76
C LEU A 26 -8.63 2.43 5.69
N ARG A 27 -8.23 3.17 6.73
CA ARG A 27 -8.42 4.62 6.80
C ARG A 27 -7.61 5.33 5.72
N GLU A 28 -6.34 4.98 5.57
CA GLU A 28 -5.48 5.57 4.56
C GLU A 28 -5.98 5.27 3.14
N ALA A 29 -6.43 4.03 2.89
CA ALA A 29 -7.03 3.65 1.62
C ALA A 29 -8.32 4.45 1.35
N ALA A 30 -9.18 4.64 2.35
CA ALA A 30 -10.40 5.43 2.22
C ALA A 30 -10.11 6.91 1.92
N GLU A 31 -9.16 7.52 2.64
CA GLU A 31 -8.73 8.89 2.39
C GLU A 31 -8.11 9.07 0.99
N ARG A 32 -7.29 8.11 0.56
CA ARG A 32 -6.68 8.10 -0.78
C ARG A 32 -7.76 8.04 -1.87
N VAL A 33 -8.73 7.15 -1.73
CA VAL A 33 -9.85 7.02 -2.68
C VAL A 33 -10.73 8.28 -2.68
N ALA A 34 -11.03 8.85 -1.51
CA ALA A 34 -11.79 10.10 -1.42
C ALA A 34 -11.13 11.22 -2.23
N ARG A 35 -9.81 11.39 -2.08
CA ARG A 35 -9.02 12.38 -2.82
C ARG A 35 -9.00 12.09 -4.32
N GLN A 36 -8.76 10.84 -4.71
CA GLN A 36 -8.68 10.44 -6.12
C GLN A 36 -9.98 10.73 -6.89
N TYR A 37 -11.13 10.55 -6.24
CA TYR A 37 -12.44 10.74 -6.85
C TYR A 37 -13.08 12.09 -6.50
N GLU A 38 -12.35 12.96 -5.79
CA GLU A 38 -12.85 14.23 -5.24
C GLU A 38 -14.22 14.10 -4.56
N GLY A 39 -14.43 12.98 -3.87
CA GLY A 39 -15.73 12.52 -3.39
C GLY A 39 -15.76 12.20 -1.89
N ARG A 40 -16.93 11.80 -1.40
CA ARG A 40 -17.15 11.47 0.01
C ARG A 40 -17.22 9.95 0.21
N VAL A 41 -16.45 9.42 1.15
CA VAL A 41 -16.55 8.00 1.53
C VAL A 41 -17.90 7.75 2.21
N VAL A 42 -18.66 6.79 1.70
CA VAL A 42 -19.95 6.36 2.28
C VAL A 42 -19.85 5.03 3.01
N SER A 43 -18.85 4.21 2.69
CA SER A 43 -18.55 2.96 3.39
C SER A 43 -17.11 2.55 3.09
N ALA A 44 -16.43 1.98 4.08
CA ALA A 44 -15.10 1.39 3.93
C ALA A 44 -15.03 0.14 4.80
N GLN A 45 -14.58 -0.97 4.21
CA GLN A 45 -14.41 -2.24 4.94
C GLN A 45 -13.23 -3.03 4.38
N THR A 46 -12.63 -3.87 5.22
CA THR A 46 -11.65 -4.87 4.78
C THR A 46 -12.37 -6.18 4.58
N VAL A 47 -12.15 -6.82 3.43
CA VAL A 47 -12.62 -8.18 3.14
C VAL A 47 -11.42 -9.07 2.87
N GLU A 48 -11.52 -10.32 3.31
CA GLU A 48 -10.53 -11.35 2.98
C GLU A 48 -11.05 -12.16 1.79
N ARG A 49 -10.24 -12.28 0.74
CA ARG A 49 -10.57 -13.02 -0.47
C ARG A 49 -9.34 -13.74 -1.00
N ASP A 50 -9.44 -15.05 -1.15
CA ASP A 50 -8.34 -15.91 -1.61
C ASP A 50 -7.06 -15.75 -0.76
N GLY A 51 -7.22 -15.61 0.56
CA GLY A 51 -6.11 -15.38 1.51
C GLY A 51 -5.47 -13.99 1.43
N ARG A 52 -6.04 -13.06 0.66
CA ARG A 52 -5.58 -11.67 0.55
C ARG A 52 -6.56 -10.71 1.18
N ARG A 53 -6.05 -9.69 1.86
CA ARG A 53 -6.88 -8.61 2.43
C ARG A 53 -7.07 -7.51 1.40
N VAL A 54 -8.32 -7.12 1.20
CA VAL A 54 -8.71 -6.07 0.25
C VAL A 54 -9.59 -5.05 0.96
N HIS A 55 -9.22 -3.78 0.88
CA HIS A 55 -10.08 -2.67 1.30
C HIS A 55 -11.08 -2.35 0.20
N VAL A 56 -12.36 -2.49 0.52
CA VAL A 56 -13.47 -2.11 -0.35
C VAL A 56 -13.99 -0.77 0.12
N ILE A 57 -13.83 0.25 -0.72
CA ILE A 57 -14.22 1.63 -0.42
C ILE A 57 -15.33 2.04 -1.38
N ARG A 58 -16.46 2.49 -0.82
CA ARG A 58 -17.55 3.11 -1.56
C ARG A 58 -17.43 4.63 -1.42
N VAL A 59 -17.35 5.31 -2.55
CA VAL A 59 -17.23 6.77 -2.63
C VAL A 59 -18.39 7.35 -3.42
N LEU A 60 -19.04 8.37 -2.88
CA LEU A 60 -19.99 9.22 -3.59
C LEU A 60 -19.21 10.31 -4.33
N THR A 61 -19.24 10.27 -5.65
CA THR A 61 -18.61 11.27 -6.52
C THR A 61 -19.47 12.52 -6.64
N ARG A 62 -18.90 13.62 -7.13
CA ARG A 62 -19.59 14.93 -7.24
C ARG A 62 -20.78 14.92 -8.19
N ASP A 63 -20.79 14.02 -9.17
CA ASP A 63 -21.90 13.74 -10.09
C ASP A 63 -23.03 12.92 -9.42
N GLY A 64 -22.92 12.60 -8.12
CA GLY A 64 -23.95 11.89 -7.37
C GLY A 64 -23.91 10.37 -7.52
N VAL A 65 -22.87 9.81 -8.15
CA VAL A 65 -22.73 8.37 -8.37
C VAL A 65 -21.94 7.71 -7.23
N VAL A 66 -22.34 6.50 -6.81
CA VAL A 66 -21.54 5.71 -5.86
C VAL A 66 -20.63 4.76 -6.63
N ARG A 67 -19.32 4.93 -6.47
CA ARG A 67 -18.30 4.03 -7.03
C ARG A 67 -17.72 3.12 -5.96
N THR A 68 -17.45 1.87 -6.32
CA THR A 68 -16.79 0.89 -5.44
C THR A 68 -15.37 0.66 -5.92
N VAL A 69 -14.40 0.97 -5.07
CA VAL A 69 -12.96 0.84 -5.33
C VAL A 69 -12.40 -0.27 -4.45
N ARG A 70 -11.56 -1.13 -5.02
CA ARG A 70 -10.86 -2.20 -4.31
C ARG A 70 -9.38 -1.87 -4.24
N VAL A 71 -8.83 -1.83 -3.04
CA VAL A 71 -7.43 -1.51 -2.78
C VAL A 71 -6.81 -2.69 -2.04
N PRO A 72 -5.75 -3.33 -2.56
CA PRO A 72 -5.00 -4.34 -1.81
C PRO A 72 -4.53 -3.75 -0.47
N ALA A 73 -4.73 -4.48 0.62
CA ALA A 73 -4.27 -4.05 1.95
C ALA A 73 -2.77 -4.35 2.15
N ASP A 74 -2.29 -5.39 1.47
CA ASP A 74 -0.90 -5.81 1.47
C ASP A 74 -0.21 -5.13 0.26
N GLY A 75 0.99 -4.58 0.47
CA GLY A 75 1.74 -3.94 -0.63
C GLY A 75 2.16 -5.00 -1.65
N ASP A 76 1.85 -4.76 -2.94
CA ASP A 76 2.25 -5.60 -4.06
C ASP A 76 3.78 -5.66 -4.25
#